data_AF-A0A353M201-F1
#
_entry.id   AF-A0A353M201-F1
#
_cell.length_a   1.000
_cell.length_b   1.000
_cell.length_c   1.000
_cell.angle_alpha   90.00
_cell.angle_beta   90.00
_cell.angle_gamma   90.00
#
_symmetry.space_group_name_H-M   'P 1'
#
loop_
_entity.id
_entity.type
_entity.pdbx_description
1 polymer ?
#
loop_
_entity_poly.entity_id
_entity_poly.type
_entity_poly.pdbx_seq_one_letter_code
_entity_poly.pdbx_strand_id
1 'polypeptide(L)'
;HEIGHALVAAKQSNSAPVTKITIVPRTSGALGYTMQVEEDERHLISKDDAMNRITTLTGGRAAEELVFNMATTGAANDIEQATKLARAMVTRYGMSEQFGMVAFESVVNPYLGG
;
A
#
# COMPACT_ATOMS: atom_id res chain seq x y z
N HIS A 1 -7.72 12.93 3.01
CA HIS A 1 -6.66 11.91 3.09
C HIS A 1 -7.14 10.64 3.80
N GLU A 2 -7.23 10.60 5.13
CA GLU A 2 -7.57 9.38 5.89
C GLU A 2 -8.88 8.69 5.48
N ILE A 3 -9.94 9.48 5.25
CA ILE A 3 -11.22 8.94 4.77
C ILE A 3 -11.07 8.29 3.39
N GLY A 4 -10.14 8.75 2.55
CA GLY A 4 -9.84 8.16 1.25
C GLY A 4 -9.32 6.73 1.39
N HIS A 5 -8.32 6.50 2.25
CA HIS A 5 -7.83 5.15 2.54
C HIS A 5 -8.96 4.27 3.09
N ALA A 6 -9.69 4.77 4.09
CA ALA A 6 -10.74 4.00 4.75
C ALA A 6 -11.88 3.62 3.80
N LEU A 7 -12.30 4.52 2.91
CA LEU A 7 -13.37 4.27 1.96
C LEU A 7 -12.96 3.23 0.92
N VAL A 8 -11.73 3.33 0.39
CA VAL A 8 -11.20 2.36 -0.56
C VAL A 8 -11.08 0.99 0.09
N ALA A 9 -10.49 0.91 1.28
CA ALA A 9 -10.41 -0.32 2.05
C ALA A 9 -11.80 -0.92 2.32
N ALA A 10 -12.75 -0.14 2.82
CA ALA A 10 -14.11 -0.63 3.13
C ALA A 10 -14.89 -1.14 1.90
N LYS A 11 -14.51 -0.72 0.68
CA LYS A 11 -15.13 -1.19 -0.56
C LYS A 11 -14.48 -2.44 -1.15
N GLN A 12 -13.30 -2.84 -0.68
CA GLN A 12 -12.63 -4.04 -1.15
C GLN A 12 -13.25 -5.28 -0.50
N SER A 13 -13.56 -6.29 -1.31
CA SER A 13 -14.20 -7.53 -0.87
C SER A 13 -13.30 -8.44 -0.03
N ASN A 14 -11.98 -8.34 -0.19
CA ASN A 14 -10.98 -9.20 0.45
C ASN A 14 -9.98 -8.44 1.34
N SER A 15 -10.27 -7.20 1.73
CA SER A 15 -9.37 -6.43 2.60
C SER A 15 -9.74 -6.58 4.07
N ALA A 16 -8.74 -6.54 4.94
CA ALA A 16 -8.96 -6.48 6.38
C ALA A 16 -9.84 -5.29 6.78
N PRO A 17 -10.74 -5.47 7.76
CA PRO A 17 -11.67 -4.43 8.17
C PRO A 17 -10.93 -3.22 8.73
N VAL A 18 -11.44 -2.03 8.41
CA VAL A 18 -10.95 -0.77 8.98
C VAL A 18 -11.38 -0.72 10.43
N THR A 19 -10.42 -0.83 11.35
CA THR A 19 -10.70 -0.86 12.80
C THR A 19 -10.63 0.51 13.44
N LYS A 20 -9.82 1.42 12.87
CA LYS A 20 -9.65 2.76 13.42
C LYS A 20 -9.20 3.76 12.36
N ILE A 21 -9.80 4.96 12.40
CA ILE A 21 -9.41 6.12 11.62
C ILE A 21 -9.14 7.26 12.61
N THR A 22 -7.99 7.92 12.50
CA THR A 22 -7.67 9.08 13.34
C THR A 22 -6.96 10.16 12.56
N ILE A 23 -7.27 11.41 12.86
CA ILE A 23 -6.60 12.62 12.36
C ILE A 23 -5.75 13.29 13.46
N VAL A 24 -5.58 12.60 14.59
CA VAL A 24 -4.79 13.08 15.73
C VAL A 24 -3.35 12.60 15.55
N PRO A 25 -2.35 13.52 15.46
CA PRO A 25 -0.95 13.15 15.34
C PRO A 25 -0.49 12.47 16.63
N ARG A 26 -0.13 11.19 16.54
CA ARG A 26 0.32 10.37 17.69
C ARG A 26 1.75 9.85 17.53
N THR A 27 2.30 9.92 16.31
CA THR A 27 3.64 9.43 15.95
C THR A 27 4.35 10.46 15.09
N SER A 28 5.65 10.63 15.32
CA SER A 28 6.52 11.57 14.61
C SER A 28 6.55 11.28 13.12
N GLY A 29 5.70 11.95 12.33
CA GLY A 29 5.65 11.84 10.87
C GLY A 29 4.27 11.58 10.26
N ALA A 30 3.28 11.13 11.05
CA ALA A 30 1.92 10.88 10.57
C ALA A 30 0.91 11.79 11.29
N LEU A 31 0.25 12.68 10.52
CA LEU A 31 -0.78 13.58 11.04
C LEU A 31 -2.13 12.86 11.29
N GLY A 32 -2.31 11.70 10.67
CA GLY A 32 -3.43 10.78 10.84
C GLY A 32 -3.03 9.39 10.36
N TYR A 33 -3.84 8.38 10.65
CA TYR A 33 -3.67 7.05 10.08
C TYR A 33 -4.98 6.26 10.05
N THR A 34 -5.06 5.35 9.08
CA THR A 34 -6.11 4.33 8.94
C THR A 34 -5.51 2.95 9.25
N MET A 35 -6.09 2.26 10.22
CA MET A 35 -5.61 0.94 10.68
C MET A 35 -6.51 -0.18 10.14
N GLN A 36 -5.88 -1.18 9.54
CA GLN A 36 -6.47 -2.46 9.19
C GLN A 36 -5.81 -3.54 10.04
N VAL A 37 -6.60 -4.46 10.60
CA VAL A 37 -6.09 -5.60 11.37
C VAL A 37 -6.50 -6.86 10.61
N GLU A 38 -5.53 -7.61 10.12
CA GLU A 38 -5.76 -8.91 9.51
C GLU A 38 -6.04 -9.94 10.62
N GLU A 39 -7.08 -10.76 10.46
CA GLU A 39 -7.46 -11.80 11.44
C GLU A 39 -6.61 -13.07 11.32
N ASP A 40 -5.94 -13.29 10.18
CA ASP A 40 -5.07 -14.45 9.91
C ASP A 40 -3.68 -13.98 9.48
N GLU A 41 -2.62 -14.64 9.98
CA GLU A 41 -1.23 -14.47 9.49
C GLU A 41 -1.11 -15.03 8.06
N ARG A 42 -1.53 -14.28 7.05
CA ARG A 42 -1.36 -14.67 5.65
C ARG A 42 0.10 -14.46 5.23
N HIS A 43 0.84 -15.56 5.17
CA HIS A 43 2.23 -15.57 4.67
C HIS A 43 2.33 -15.40 3.14
N LEU A 44 1.23 -15.59 2.40
CA LEU A 44 1.18 -15.51 0.95
C LEU A 44 0.23 -14.38 0.52
N ILE A 45 0.65 -13.59 -0.46
CA ILE A 45 -0.10 -12.46 -1.00
C ILE A 45 -0.41 -12.75 -2.46
N SER A 46 -1.68 -12.75 -2.85
CA SER A 46 -2.08 -12.89 -4.25
C SER A 46 -1.84 -11.59 -5.04
N LYS A 47 -1.86 -11.65 -6.38
CA LYS A 47 -1.80 -10.45 -7.24
C LYS A 47 -2.92 -9.47 -6.90
N ASP A 48 -4.12 -9.98 -6.63
CA ASP A 48 -5.29 -9.17 -6.27
C ASP A 48 -5.12 -8.52 -4.90
N ASP A 49 -4.56 -9.22 -3.92
CA ASP A 49 -4.26 -8.65 -2.59
C ASP A 49 -3.22 -7.52 -2.68
N ALA A 50 -2.16 -7.73 -3.47
CA ALA A 50 -1.15 -6.71 -3.70
C ALA A 50 -1.73 -5.48 -4.41
N MET A 51 -2.60 -5.68 -5.40
CA MET A 51 -3.28 -4.59 -6.10
C MET A 51 -4.28 -3.86 -5.19
N ASN A 52 -5.03 -4.59 -4.37
CA ASN A 52 -5.92 -4.02 -3.36
C ASN A 52 -5.13 -3.13 -2.39
N ARG A 53 -3.97 -3.60 -1.92
CA ARG A 53 -3.09 -2.83 -1.03
C ARG A 53 -2.56 -1.57 -1.69
N ILE A 54 -2.12 -1.63 -2.95
CA ILE A 54 -1.72 -0.43 -3.73
C ILE A 54 -2.88 0.56 -3.84
N THR A 55 -4.07 0.08 -4.16
CA THR A 55 -5.27 0.92 -4.32
C THR A 55 -5.63 1.62 -3.01
N THR A 56 -5.53 0.92 -1.88
CA THR A 56 -5.78 1.50 -0.56
C THR A 56 -4.73 2.56 -0.22
N LEU A 57 -3.44 2.30 -0.47
CA LEU A 57 -2.36 3.27 -0.25
C LEU A 57 -2.55 4.53 -1.11
N THR A 58 -2.99 4.42 -2.35
CA THR A 58 -3.21 5.59 -3.21
C THR A 58 -4.54 6.32 -2.95
N GLY A 59 -5.45 5.71 -2.19
CA GLY A 59 -6.77 6.28 -1.86
C GLY A 59 -6.71 7.63 -1.15
N GLY A 60 -5.72 7.84 -0.27
CA GLY A 60 -5.52 9.10 0.43
C GLY A 60 -5.21 10.26 -0.51
N ARG A 61 -4.24 10.06 -1.43
CA ARG A 61 -3.87 11.00 -2.50
C ARG A 61 -5.04 11.25 -3.45
N ALA A 62 -5.71 10.20 -3.90
CA ALA A 62 -6.83 10.31 -4.83
C ALA A 62 -7.98 11.16 -4.25
N ALA A 63 -8.25 11.03 -2.94
CA ALA A 63 -9.25 11.85 -2.26
C ALA A 63 -8.84 13.33 -2.17
N GLU A 64 -7.54 13.64 -2.01
CA GLU A 64 -7.06 15.02 -2.05
C GLU A 64 -7.28 15.66 -3.42
N GLU A 65 -6.90 14.96 -4.47
CA GLU A 65 -7.03 15.46 -5.84
C GLU A 65 -8.51 15.63 -6.22
N LEU A 66 -9.37 14.65 -5.90
CA LEU A 66 -10.77 14.68 -6.26
C LEU A 66 -11.57 15.79 -5.56
N VAL A 67 -11.31 16.03 -4.26
CA VAL A 67 -12.10 16.96 -3.44
C VAL A 67 -11.51 18.37 -3.47
N PHE A 68 -10.18 18.48 -3.45
CA PHE A 68 -9.49 19.76 -3.27
C PHE A 68 -8.69 20.20 -4.50
N ASN A 69 -8.61 19.38 -5.56
CA ASN A 69 -7.77 19.64 -6.75
C ASN A 69 -6.33 20.01 -6.39
N MET A 70 -5.80 19.42 -5.32
CA MET A 70 -4.47 19.72 -4.81
C MET A 70 -3.74 18.46 -4.38
N ALA A 71 -2.42 18.56 -4.41
CA ALA A 71 -1.52 17.52 -3.94
C ALA A 71 -0.71 18.05 -2.75
N THR A 72 -0.79 17.38 -1.59
CA THR A 72 0.06 17.69 -0.42
C THR A 72 1.27 16.77 -0.31
N THR A 73 2.21 17.09 0.58
CA THR A 73 3.33 16.20 0.93
C THR A 73 2.93 15.03 1.85
N GLY A 74 1.69 15.03 2.36
CA GLY A 74 1.20 14.02 3.31
C GLY A 74 1.20 12.59 2.75
N ALA A 75 0.99 12.43 1.43
CA ALA A 75 0.94 11.12 0.78
C ALA A 75 2.31 10.52 0.44
N ALA A 76 3.43 11.15 0.83
CA ALA A 76 4.75 10.74 0.37
C ALA A 76 5.09 9.29 0.76
N ASN A 77 4.80 8.92 2.01
CA ASN A 77 5.02 7.57 2.51
C ASN A 77 4.12 6.52 1.82
N ASP A 78 2.88 6.87 1.48
CA ASP A 78 1.97 5.94 0.80
C ASP A 78 2.42 5.68 -0.64
N ILE A 79 2.88 6.73 -1.33
CA ILE A 79 3.45 6.63 -2.67
C ILE A 79 4.70 5.75 -2.66
N GLU A 80 5.59 5.94 -1.68
CA GLU A 80 6.80 5.12 -1.53
C GLU A 80 6.45 3.64 -1.34
N GLN A 81 5.53 3.34 -0.42
CA GLN A 81 5.10 1.97 -0.15
C GLN A 81 4.41 1.33 -1.37
N ALA A 82 3.50 2.06 -2.02
CA ALA A 82 2.80 1.59 -3.21
C ALA A 82 3.78 1.30 -4.35
N THR A 83 4.76 2.19 -4.56
CA THR A 83 5.79 2.04 -5.59
C THR A 83 6.69 0.84 -5.30
N LYS A 84 7.09 0.65 -4.04
CA LYS A 84 7.90 -0.49 -3.62
C LYS A 84 7.18 -1.82 -3.86
N LEU A 85 5.90 -1.89 -3.52
CA LEU A 85 5.09 -3.09 -3.74
C LEU A 85 4.89 -3.34 -5.25
N ALA A 86 4.50 -2.33 -6.02
CA ALA A 86 4.35 -2.45 -7.47
C ALA A 86 5.65 -2.90 -8.15
N ARG A 87 6.80 -2.36 -7.73
CA ARG A 87 8.10 -2.81 -8.21
C ARG A 87 8.31 -4.29 -7.91
N ALA A 88 8.11 -4.72 -6.67
CA ALA A 88 8.28 -6.12 -6.29
C ALA A 88 7.35 -7.07 -7.06
N MET A 89 6.10 -6.65 -7.34
CA MET A 89 5.16 -7.41 -8.19
C MET A 89 5.74 -7.71 -9.57
N VAL A 90 6.41 -6.72 -10.18
CA VAL A 90 7.01 -6.86 -11.51
C VAL A 90 8.37 -7.55 -11.46
N THR A 91 9.26 -7.15 -10.54
CA THR A 91 10.67 -7.56 -10.55
C THR A 91 10.94 -8.87 -9.83
N ARG A 92 10.13 -9.23 -8.84
CA ARG A 92 10.39 -10.37 -7.95
C ARG A 92 9.31 -11.43 -7.98
N TYR A 93 8.04 -11.03 -8.05
CA TYR A 93 6.91 -11.97 -7.95
C TYR A 93 6.40 -12.48 -9.30
N GLY A 94 6.90 -11.94 -10.42
CA GLY A 94 6.47 -12.38 -11.75
C GLY A 94 4.98 -12.13 -12.02
N MET A 95 4.39 -11.10 -11.39
CA MET A 95 2.95 -10.80 -11.47
C MET A 95 2.59 -9.89 -12.66
N SER A 96 3.54 -9.63 -13.58
CA SER A 96 3.32 -8.86 -14.80
C SER A 96 3.00 -9.79 -15.97
N GLU A 97 1.89 -9.55 -16.67
CA GLU A 97 1.51 -10.30 -17.87
C GLU A 97 2.49 -10.08 -19.03
N GLN A 98 3.13 -8.92 -19.08
CA GLN A 98 4.10 -8.59 -20.12
C GLN A 98 5.40 -9.39 -19.98
N PHE A 99 5.84 -9.65 -18.75
CA PHE A 99 7.14 -10.29 -18.47
C PHE A 99 7.00 -11.74 -18.00
N GLY A 100 5.82 -12.14 -17.52
CA GLY A 100 5.54 -13.48 -17.01
C GLY A 100 6.32 -13.81 -15.74
N MET A 101 6.56 -15.11 -15.54
CA MET A 101 7.22 -15.67 -14.36
C MET A 101 8.76 -15.53 -14.47
N VAL A 102 9.25 -14.30 -14.44
CA VAL A 102 10.68 -13.97 -14.48
C VAL A 102 11.04 -13.10 -13.27
N ALA A 103 12.16 -13.42 -12.62
CA ALA A 103 12.74 -12.61 -11.56
C ALA A 103 13.86 -11.74 -12.12
N PHE A 104 13.64 -10.42 -12.16
CA PHE A 104 14.62 -9.41 -12.56
C PHE A 104 15.49 -8.93 -11.39
N GLU A 105 15.03 -9.13 -10.17
CA GLU A 105 15.70 -8.68 -8.95
C GLU A 105 15.76 -9.83 -7.94
N SER A 106 16.92 -10.00 -7.30
CA SER A 106 17.11 -10.93 -6.19
C SER A 106 17.27 -10.16 -4.88
N VAL A 107 16.82 -10.76 -3.76
CA VAL A 107 17.08 -10.18 -2.44
C VAL A 107 18.53 -10.43 -2.11
N VAL A 108 19.37 -9.41 -2.30
CA VAL A 108 20.72 -9.43 -1.78
C VAL A 108 20.60 -9.18 -0.28
N ASN A 109 20.87 -10.21 0.53
CA ASN A 109 20.90 -10.05 1.98
C ASN A 109 22.09 -9.14 2.33
N PRO A 110 21.87 -7.94 2.93
CA PRO A 110 22.96 -7.00 3.23
C PRO A 110 24.04 -7.59 4.14
N TYR A 111 23.72 -8.67 4.86
CA TYR A 111 24.60 -9.34 5.80
C TYR A 111 25.33 -10.56 5.23
N LEU A 112 25.09 -10.93 3.96
CA LEU A 112 25.75 -12.05 3.28
C LEU A 112 26.77 -11.61 2.21
N GLY A 113 27.03 -10.31 2.08
CA GLY A 113 28.13 -9.78 1.28
C GLY A 113 29.37 -9.61 2.15
N GLY A 114 30.20 -10.66 2.22
CA GLY A 114 31.59 -10.56 2.67
C GLY A 114 32.50 -10.07 1.54
#